data_AF-X1UHE0-F1
#
_entry.id   AF-X1UHE0-F1
#
_cell.length_a   1.000
_cell.length_b   1.000
_cell.length_c   1.000
_cell.angle_alpha   90.00
_cell.angle_beta   90.00
_cell.angle_gamma   90.00
#
_symmetry.space_group_name_H-M   'P 1'
#
loop_
_entity.id
_entity.type
_entity.pdbx_description
1 polymer ?
#
loop_
_entity_poly.entity_id
_entity_poly.type
_entity_poly.pdbx_seq_one_letter_code
_entity_poly.pdbx_strand_id
1 'polypeptide(L)'
;MKISFKQDQICKWIPGKGFEFDGNPIYITGVNYVTRYVCTNFWEDWRPDVIKKDLEKIGNYGLNAIRIPVHWEYSEPQPGEYNQNNFKKFDWILNIAEDNGLFVMPFFLVGICTANYDVSWRNSRSFF
;
A
#
# COMPACT_ATOMS: atom_id res chain seq x y z
N MET A 1 16.71 8.78 -2.28
CA MET A 1 15.32 8.34 -2.51
C MET A 1 14.40 9.41 -1.92
N LYS A 2 13.52 10.01 -2.73
CA LYS A 2 12.56 11.04 -2.29
C LYS A 2 11.17 10.41 -2.38
N ILE A 3 10.48 10.29 -1.25
CA ILE A 3 9.10 9.84 -1.19
C ILE A 3 8.27 11.08 -0.88
N SER A 4 7.48 11.55 -1.86
CA SER A 4 6.59 12.69 -1.67
C SER A 4 5.30 12.21 -0.98
N PHE A 5 4.81 12.95 0.01
CA PHE A 5 3.56 12.68 0.74
C PHE A 5 2.66 13.92 0.64
N LYS A 6 1.37 13.74 0.36
CA LYS A 6 0.47 14.86 0.02
C LYS A 6 1.02 15.69 -1.17
N GLN A 7 0.27 16.67 -1.62
CA GLN A 7 0.72 17.54 -2.70
C GLN A 7 1.94 18.40 -2.30
N ASP A 8 2.34 18.43 -1.01
CA ASP A 8 3.40 19.32 -0.48
C ASP A 8 4.19 18.84 0.76
N GLN A 9 3.94 17.66 1.35
CA GLN A 9 4.75 17.14 2.48
C GLN A 9 5.88 16.23 1.97
N ILE A 10 7.04 16.25 2.63
CA ILE A 10 8.20 15.46 2.16
C ILE A 10 8.84 14.74 3.33
N CYS A 11 8.63 13.43 3.40
CA CYS A 11 9.49 12.56 4.20
C CYS A 11 10.80 12.35 3.45
N LYS A 12 11.92 12.77 4.06
CA LYS A 12 13.24 12.70 3.43
C LYS A 12 14.12 11.73 4.18
N TRP A 13 14.81 10.88 3.45
CA TRP A 13 15.97 10.17 3.99
C TRP A 13 17.17 11.11 4.03
N ILE A 14 17.74 11.31 5.21
CA ILE A 14 18.96 12.08 5.43
C ILE A 14 20.08 11.10 5.83
N PRO A 15 21.11 10.91 4.99
CA PRO A 15 22.23 10.03 5.30
C PRO A 15 22.84 10.35 6.67
N GLY A 16 22.99 9.33 7.52
CA GLY A 16 23.54 9.46 8.88
C GLY A 16 22.59 10.03 9.94
N LYS A 17 21.40 10.52 9.57
CA LYS A 17 20.39 11.05 10.53
C LYS A 17 19.08 10.26 10.56
N GLY A 18 18.71 9.58 9.49
CA GLY A 18 17.45 8.84 9.41
C GLY A 18 16.41 9.54 8.55
N PHE A 19 15.13 9.26 8.82
CA PHE A 19 14.02 9.94 8.16
C PHE A 19 13.64 11.23 8.90
N GLU A 20 13.28 12.25 8.14
CA GLU A 20 12.74 13.51 8.62
C GLU A 20 11.38 13.76 7.96
N PHE A 21 10.38 14.13 8.77
CA PHE A 21 9.05 14.55 8.33
C PHE A 21 8.80 15.98 8.81
N ASP A 22 8.60 16.91 7.87
CA ASP A 22 8.39 18.33 8.13
C ASP A 22 9.39 18.95 9.13
N GLY A 23 10.68 18.68 8.94
CA GLY A 23 11.75 19.22 9.80
C GLY A 23 12.04 18.41 11.07
N ASN A 24 11.23 17.40 11.38
CA ASN A 24 11.35 16.63 12.62
C ASN A 24 11.80 15.19 12.33
N PRO A 25 12.71 14.61 13.15
CA PRO A 25 13.07 13.20 13.05
C PRO A 25 11.83 12.30 13.19
N ILE A 26 11.74 11.26 12.36
CA ILE A 26 10.67 10.27 12.42
C ILE A 26 11.22 8.85 12.29
N TYR A 27 10.63 7.92 13.04
CA TYR A 27 10.85 6.49 12.88
C TYR A 27 9.63 5.88 12.20
N ILE A 28 9.84 5.31 11.01
CA ILE A 28 8.77 4.59 10.30
C ILE A 28 8.60 3.23 10.95
N THR A 29 7.49 3.04 11.66
CA THR A 29 7.13 1.79 12.33
C THR A 29 5.73 1.40 11.89
N GLY A 30 5.64 0.28 11.19
CA GLY A 30 4.41 -0.10 10.50
C GLY A 30 4.16 -1.60 10.45
N VAL A 31 3.12 -1.96 9.70
CA VAL A 31 2.65 -3.34 9.55
C VAL A 31 2.46 -3.70 8.08
N ASN A 32 2.71 -4.96 7.72
CA ASN A 32 2.23 -5.50 6.45
C ASN A 32 0.72 -5.71 6.57
N TYR A 33 -0.06 -4.88 5.89
CA TYR A 33 -1.51 -4.90 6.01
C TYR A 33 -2.11 -5.94 5.06
N VAL A 34 -2.86 -6.86 5.65
CA VAL A 34 -3.79 -7.75 4.98
C VAL A 34 -5.10 -7.70 5.75
N THR A 35 -6.22 -7.85 5.04
CA THR A 35 -7.51 -7.82 5.72
C THR A 35 -7.72 -9.05 6.58
N ARG A 36 -8.37 -8.86 7.72
CA ARG A 36 -8.73 -9.94 8.65
C ARG A 36 -9.67 -11.02 8.07
N TYR A 37 -10.32 -10.75 6.94
CA TYR A 37 -11.40 -11.61 6.42
C TYR A 37 -11.02 -12.35 5.13
N VAL A 38 -10.16 -11.79 4.29
CA VAL A 38 -9.75 -12.41 3.00
C VAL A 38 -8.27 -12.20 2.67
N CYS A 39 -7.45 -11.88 3.66
CA CYS A 39 -6.01 -11.65 3.48
C CYS A 39 -5.76 -10.58 2.40
N THR A 40 -5.05 -10.92 1.32
CA THR A 40 -4.66 -10.04 0.22
C THR A 40 -5.75 -9.84 -0.85
N ASN A 41 -6.83 -10.61 -0.83
CA ASN A 41 -7.85 -10.63 -1.89
C ASN A 41 -8.98 -9.60 -1.70
N PHE A 42 -8.81 -8.65 -0.79
CA PHE A 42 -9.83 -7.64 -0.45
C PHE A 42 -10.11 -6.62 -1.55
N TRP A 43 -9.28 -6.58 -2.60
CA TRP A 43 -9.55 -5.81 -3.80
C TRP A 43 -10.81 -6.33 -4.51
N GLU A 44 -11.05 -7.64 -4.49
CA GLU A 44 -12.25 -8.26 -5.06
C GLU A 44 -13.40 -8.31 -4.04
N ASP A 45 -13.14 -8.80 -2.81
CA ASP A 45 -14.11 -8.75 -1.69
C ASP A 45 -13.93 -7.45 -0.91
N TRP A 46 -14.46 -6.37 -1.46
CA TRP A 46 -14.28 -5.01 -0.94
C TRP A 46 -15.28 -4.70 0.20
N ARG A 47 -14.75 -4.57 1.43
CA ARG A 47 -15.54 -4.22 2.62
C ARG A 47 -14.97 -2.96 3.30
N PRO A 48 -15.31 -1.75 2.80
CA PRO A 48 -14.66 -0.51 3.20
C PRO A 48 -14.78 -0.25 4.71
N ASP A 49 -15.92 -0.57 5.33
CA ASP A 49 -16.10 -0.37 6.77
C ASP A 49 -15.16 -1.22 7.63
N VAL A 50 -14.80 -2.43 7.16
CA VAL A 50 -13.86 -3.30 7.86
C VAL A 50 -12.43 -2.77 7.69
N ILE A 51 -12.08 -2.38 6.46
CA ILE A 51 -10.77 -1.82 6.13
C ILE A 51 -10.53 -0.53 6.91
N LYS A 52 -11.52 0.37 6.95
CA LYS A 52 -11.45 1.60 7.74
C LYS A 52 -11.14 1.31 9.21
N LYS A 53 -11.89 0.40 9.83
CA LYS A 53 -11.67 -0.01 11.23
C LYS A 53 -10.30 -0.65 11.46
N ASP A 54 -9.75 -1.34 10.47
CA ASP A 54 -8.39 -1.88 10.55
C ASP A 54 -7.35 -0.75 10.56
N LEU A 55 -7.46 0.20 9.63
CA LEU A 55 -6.55 1.36 9.54
C LEU A 55 -6.62 2.25 10.78
N GLU A 56 -7.83 2.52 11.27
CA GLU A 56 -8.06 3.25 12.52
C GLU A 56 -7.36 2.57 13.71
N LYS A 57 -7.46 1.25 13.82
CA LYS A 57 -6.76 0.50 14.88
C LYS A 57 -5.25 0.57 14.76
N ILE A 58 -4.71 0.46 13.54
CA ILE A 58 -3.27 0.54 13.32
C ILE A 58 -2.73 1.89 13.80
N GLY A 59 -3.38 3.00 13.42
CA GLY A 59 -3.02 4.34 13.90
C GLY A 59 -3.17 4.48 15.41
N ASN A 60 -4.28 4.00 15.98
CA ASN A 60 -4.53 4.04 17.44
C ASN A 60 -3.52 3.22 18.26
N TYR A 61 -2.86 2.22 17.67
CA TYR A 61 -1.78 1.47 18.32
C TYR A 61 -0.41 2.18 18.23
N GLY A 62 -0.35 3.38 17.64
CA GLY A 62 0.88 4.17 17.52
C GLY A 62 1.78 3.75 16.34
N LEU A 63 1.29 2.89 15.45
CA LEU A 63 1.97 2.62 14.18
C LEU A 63 1.69 3.77 13.22
N ASN A 64 2.66 4.09 12.37
CA ASN A 64 2.56 5.21 11.43
C ASN A 64 2.71 4.78 9.98
N ALA A 65 2.76 3.48 9.67
CA ALA A 65 2.86 3.02 8.29
C ALA A 65 2.16 1.68 8.05
N ILE A 66 1.67 1.51 6.83
CA ILE A 66 1.16 0.25 6.30
C ILE A 66 1.90 -0.10 5.02
N ARG A 67 2.20 -1.39 4.84
CA ARG A 67 2.64 -1.94 3.58
C ARG A 67 1.52 -2.79 2.99
N ILE A 68 0.98 -2.37 1.85
CA ILE A 68 -0.28 -2.91 1.30
C ILE A 68 -0.05 -3.62 -0.04
N PRO A 69 -0.54 -4.87 -0.22
CA PRO A 69 -0.42 -5.58 -1.48
C PRO A 69 -1.35 -4.98 -2.53
N VAL A 70 -0.84 -4.75 -3.73
CA VAL A 70 -1.60 -4.43 -4.94
C VAL A 70 -1.40 -5.58 -5.92
N HIS A 71 -2.44 -6.36 -6.18
CA HIS A 71 -2.36 -7.47 -7.14
C HIS A 71 -2.21 -6.93 -8.55
N TRP A 72 -1.18 -7.39 -9.26
CA TRP A 72 -0.92 -6.93 -10.63
C TRP A 72 -2.07 -7.33 -11.54
N GLU A 73 -2.49 -8.61 -11.50
CA GLU A 73 -3.57 -9.16 -12.33
C GLU A 73 -4.88 -8.36 -12.20
N TYR A 74 -5.28 -7.97 -10.98
CA TYR A 74 -6.49 -7.19 -10.77
C TYR A 74 -6.35 -5.72 -11.18
N SER A 75 -5.13 -5.19 -11.14
CA SER A 75 -4.87 -3.76 -11.38
C SER A 75 -4.61 -3.44 -12.85
N GLU A 76 -4.06 -4.38 -13.59
CA GLU A 76 -3.83 -4.29 -15.04
C GLU A 76 -4.31 -5.60 -15.67
N PRO A 77 -5.61 -5.85 -15.91
CA PRO A 77 -6.09 -7.13 -16.44
C PRO A 77 -5.67 -7.47 -17.87
N GLN A 78 -5.14 -6.50 -18.63
CA GLN A 78 -4.53 -6.66 -19.95
C GLN A 78 -3.40 -5.63 -20.10
N PRO A 79 -2.40 -5.85 -20.98
CA PRO A 79 -1.31 -4.90 -21.18
C PRO A 79 -1.80 -3.48 -21.46
N GLY A 80 -1.49 -2.53 -20.57
CA GLY A 80 -1.89 -1.13 -20.69
C GLY A 80 -3.34 -0.83 -20.34
N GLU A 81 -4.15 -1.83 -19.98
CA GLU A 81 -5.53 -1.65 -19.52
C GLU A 81 -5.57 -1.67 -18.00
N TYR A 82 -5.72 -0.50 -17.39
CA TYR A 82 -5.73 -0.37 -15.93
C TYR A 82 -7.15 -0.36 -15.35
N ASN A 83 -7.34 -1.13 -14.29
CA ASN A 83 -8.60 -1.19 -13.55
C ASN A 83 -8.82 0.10 -12.74
N GLN A 84 -9.58 1.03 -13.33
CA GLN A 84 -9.90 2.31 -12.71
C GLN A 84 -10.64 2.19 -11.37
N ASN A 85 -11.37 1.10 -11.14
CA ASN A 85 -12.05 0.87 -9.86
C ASN A 85 -11.04 0.57 -8.74
N ASN A 86 -9.94 -0.14 -9.04
CA ASN A 86 -8.88 -0.37 -8.07
C ASN A 86 -8.15 0.92 -7.71
N PHE A 87 -7.95 1.84 -8.66
CA PHE A 87 -7.42 3.17 -8.35
C PHE A 87 -8.35 3.96 -7.43
N LYS A 88 -9.67 3.97 -7.68
CA LYS A 88 -10.63 4.61 -6.76
C LYS A 88 -10.60 4.01 -5.35
N LYS A 89 -10.49 2.69 -5.23
CA LYS A 89 -10.33 2.01 -3.94
C LYS A 89 -9.02 2.38 -3.26
N PHE A 90 -7.93 2.48 -4.04
CA PHE A 90 -6.63 2.88 -3.51
C PHE A 90 -6.63 4.34 -3.05
N ASP A 91 -7.22 5.26 -3.82
CA ASP A 91 -7.42 6.66 -3.41
C ASP A 91 -8.22 6.75 -2.11
N TRP A 92 -9.27 5.93 -1.98
CA TRP A 92 -10.04 5.84 -0.74
C TRP A 92 -9.17 5.36 0.43
N ILE A 93 -8.32 4.35 0.24
CA ILE A 93 -7.37 3.88 1.27
C ILE A 93 -6.39 4.99 1.65
N LEU A 94 -5.87 5.73 0.67
CA LEU A 94 -4.94 6.85 0.92
C LEU A 94 -5.60 7.92 1.79
N ASN A 95 -6.85 8.29 1.52
CA ASN A 95 -7.59 9.25 2.33
C ASN A 95 -7.78 8.76 3.77
N ILE A 96 -8.20 7.50 3.96
CA ILE A 96 -8.37 6.94 5.31
C ILE A 96 -7.03 6.80 6.03
N ALA A 97 -5.97 6.41 5.33
CA ALA A 97 -4.63 6.32 5.89
C ALA A 97 -4.13 7.70 6.35
N GLU A 98 -4.38 8.74 5.55
CA GLU A 98 -4.07 10.13 5.90
C GLU A 98 -4.79 10.57 7.18
N ASP A 99 -6.11 10.34 7.26
CA ASP A 99 -6.92 10.66 8.45
C ASP A 99 -6.40 9.98 9.73
N ASN A 100 -5.65 8.88 9.59
CA ASN A 100 -5.10 8.09 10.68
C ASN A 100 -3.57 8.24 10.85
N GLY A 101 -2.94 9.18 10.14
CA GLY A 101 -1.50 9.44 10.24
C GLY A 101 -0.62 8.29 9.73
N LEU A 102 -1.12 7.52 8.76
CA LEU A 102 -0.45 6.34 8.21
C LEU A 102 0.21 6.63 6.86
N PHE A 103 1.52 6.39 6.78
CA PHE A 103 2.23 6.28 5.51
C PHE A 103 1.83 4.99 4.78
N VAL A 104 1.58 5.09 3.48
CA VAL A 104 1.22 3.93 2.66
C VAL A 104 2.38 3.53 1.76
N MET A 105 2.83 2.29 1.90
CA MET A 105 3.83 1.66 1.04
C MET A 105 3.13 0.58 0.19
N PRO A 106 2.68 0.89 -1.04
CA PRO A 106 2.16 -0.13 -1.93
C PRO A 106 3.30 -1.04 -2.40
N PHE A 107 2.99 -2.31 -2.65
CA PHE A 107 3.89 -3.22 -3.36
C PHE A 107 3.08 -4.07 -4.34
N PHE A 108 3.65 -4.34 -5.51
CA PHE A 108 3.05 -5.27 -6.45
C PHE A 108 3.15 -6.68 -5.89
N LEU A 109 1.99 -7.28 -5.64
CA LEU A 109 1.90 -8.68 -5.27
C LEU A 109 1.91 -9.50 -6.56
N VAL A 110 3.07 -10.06 -6.87
CA VAL A 110 3.32 -10.97 -8.01
C VAL A 110 3.61 -12.40 -7.56
N GLY A 111 3.64 -12.60 -6.24
CA GLY A 111 3.87 -13.90 -5.62
C GLY A 111 3.94 -13.79 -4.10
N ILE A 112 3.66 -14.89 -3.45
CA ILE A 112 4.03 -15.17 -2.06
C ILE A 112 4.98 -16.37 -2.06
N CYS A 113 5.67 -16.63 -0.95
CA CYS A 113 6.69 -17.69 -0.87
C CYS A 113 6.22 -19.08 -1.35
N THR A 114 4.91 -19.32 -1.47
CA THR A 114 4.29 -20.58 -1.88
C THR A 114 3.60 -20.56 -3.25
N ALA A 115 3.43 -19.41 -3.90
CA ALA A 115 2.70 -19.30 -5.17
C ALA A 115 3.03 -17.99 -5.92
N ASN A 116 3.09 -18.06 -7.25
CA ASN A 116 3.18 -16.86 -8.09
C ASN A 116 1.76 -16.40 -8.47
N TYR A 117 1.50 -15.11 -8.32
CA TYR A 117 0.31 -14.44 -8.84
C TYR A 117 0.68 -13.84 -10.19
N ASP A 118 0.61 -14.70 -11.19
CA ASP A 118 1.08 -14.41 -12.54
C ASP A 118 -0.02 -13.76 -13.38
N VAL A 119 0.39 -13.12 -14.48
CA VAL A 119 -0.50 -12.55 -15.46
C VAL A 119 -0.27 -13.21 -16.83
N SER A 120 -1.36 -13.52 -17.54
CA SER A 120 -1.29 -14.31 -18.77
C SER A 120 -0.45 -13.63 -19.87
N TRP A 121 -0.38 -12.30 -19.87
CA TRP A 121 0.41 -11.50 -20.82
C TRP A 121 1.84 -11.18 -20.35
N ARG A 122 2.30 -11.73 -19.21
CA ARG A 122 3.72 -11.63 -18.84
C ARG A 122 4.59 -12.39 -19.84
N ASN A 123 4.05 -13.44 -20.47
CA ASN A 123 4.75 -14.29 -21.44
C ASN A 123 6.10 -14.78 -20.89
N SER A 124 6.11 -15.26 -19.64
CA SER A 124 7.31 -15.75 -18.93
C SER A 124 8.44 -14.73 -18.69
N ARG A 125 8.25 -13.44 -19.00
CA ARG A 125 9.23 -12.37 -18.67
C ARG A 125 9.47 -12.27 -17.18
N SER A 126 10.72 -12.13 -16.74
CA SER A 126 11.10 -12.06 -15.32
C SER A 126 10.25 -11.06 -14.51
N PHE A 127 9.97 -11.39 -13.24
CA PHE A 127 9.41 -10.45 -12.26
C PHE A 127 10.48 -9.48 -11.70
N PHE A 128 11.76 -9.72 -12.01
CA PHE A 128 12.94 -8.96 -11.59
C PHE A 128 13.73 -8.44 -12.80
#